data_AF-A0A9E2V5Q4-F1
#
_entry.id   AF-A0A9E2V5Q4-F1
#
_cell.length_a   1.000
_cell.length_b   1.000
_cell.length_c   1.000
_cell.angle_alpha   90.00
_cell.angle_beta   90.00
_cell.angle_gamma   90.00
#
_symmetry.space_group_name_H-M   'P 1'
#
loop_
_entity.id
_entity.type
_entity.pdbx_description
1 polymer ?
#
loop_
_entity_poly.entity_id
_entity_poly.type
_entity_poly.pdbx_seq_one_letter_code
_entity_poly.pdbx_strand_id
1 'polypeptide(L)'
;MTTPFEIAIQKLHDVNMAFARKEVSAWEHGRQRESALAEALFAAAQEHGVTLQQPLQIDSNGEFRIVAMPADGSSPDYGCGPFGETFADLLGKFRPRTGIIHLARIEPQSGWCRMNHFDVEAMVGAHATSARPQQHAGDARVDDADPSPAA
;
A
#
# COMPACT_ATOMS: atom_id res chain seq x y z
N MET A 1 3.23 0.65 19.81
CA MET A 1 3.36 -0.75 19.35
C MET A 1 3.43 -0.69 17.84
N THR A 2 4.38 -1.38 17.20
CA THR A 2 4.55 -1.37 15.74
C THR A 2 3.41 -2.16 15.09
N THR A 3 2.74 -1.61 14.08
CA THR A 3 1.63 -2.30 13.39
C THR A 3 2.15 -3.39 12.44
N PRO A 4 1.35 -4.41 12.10
CA PRO A 4 1.72 -5.38 11.06
C PRO A 4 2.11 -4.73 9.73
N PHE A 5 1.47 -3.61 9.39
CA PHE A 5 1.79 -2.84 8.20
C PHE A 5 3.16 -2.18 8.28
N GLU A 6 3.48 -1.52 9.40
CA GLU A 6 4.81 -0.92 9.63
C GLU A 6 5.93 -1.98 9.58
N ILE A 7 5.69 -3.18 10.13
CA ILE A 7 6.63 -4.30 10.06
C ILE A 7 6.86 -4.71 8.60
N ALA A 8 5.80 -4.85 7.80
CA ALA A 8 5.90 -5.25 6.40
C ALA A 8 6.61 -4.19 5.54
N ILE A 9 6.35 -2.90 5.79
CA ILE A 9 7.04 -1.78 5.11
C ILE A 9 8.53 -1.75 5.47
N GLN A 10 8.87 -1.97 6.75
CA GLN A 10 10.26 -2.04 7.18
C GLN A 10 10.98 -3.24 6.51
N LYS A 11 10.33 -4.39 6.44
CA LYS A 11 10.85 -5.57 5.74
C LYS A 11 11.10 -5.28 4.25
N LEU A 12 10.16 -4.60 3.58
CA LEU A 12 10.33 -4.20 2.17
C LEU A 12 11.55 -3.28 1.99
N HIS A 13 11.73 -2.31 2.88
CA HIS A 13 12.90 -1.45 2.91
C HIS A 13 14.21 -2.24 3.10
N ASP A 14 14.26 -3.13 4.09
CA ASP A 14 15.46 -3.90 4.43
C ASP A 14 15.89 -4.83 3.29
N VAL A 15 14.91 -5.46 2.62
CA VAL A 15 15.13 -6.28 1.42
C VAL A 15 15.75 -5.45 0.28
N ASN A 16 15.24 -4.25 0.03
CA ASN A 16 15.79 -3.36 -0.99
C ASN A 16 17.21 -2.89 -0.65
N MET A 17 17.48 -2.61 0.63
CA MET A 17 18.83 -2.23 1.09
C MET A 17 19.84 -3.37 0.99
N ALA A 18 19.45 -4.61 1.34
CA ALA A 18 20.31 -5.78 1.18
C ALA A 18 20.70 -6.01 -0.29
N PHE A 19 19.75 -5.84 -1.21
CA PHE A 19 20.03 -5.93 -2.65
C PHE A 19 20.94 -4.80 -3.13
N ALA A 20 20.69 -3.56 -2.72
CA ALA A 20 21.54 -2.40 -3.06
C ALA A 20 23.00 -2.59 -2.57
N ARG A 21 23.17 -3.23 -1.42
CA ARG A 21 24.49 -3.59 -0.85
C ARG A 21 25.11 -4.85 -1.47
N LYS A 22 24.43 -5.50 -2.42
CA LYS A 22 24.83 -6.76 -3.09
C LYS A 22 24.99 -7.93 -2.11
N GLU A 23 24.25 -7.92 -1.01
CA GLU A 23 24.23 -8.99 0.00
C GLU A 23 23.35 -10.17 -0.44
N VAL A 24 22.40 -9.93 -1.35
CA VAL A 24 21.50 -10.94 -1.92
C VAL A 24 21.52 -10.91 -3.45
N SER A 25 21.21 -12.05 -4.07
CA SER A 25 21.08 -12.13 -5.52
C SER A 25 19.78 -11.48 -6.01
N ALA A 26 19.69 -11.14 -7.30
CA ALA A 26 18.48 -10.57 -7.89
C ALA A 26 17.26 -11.50 -7.76
N TRP A 27 17.47 -12.82 -7.87
CA TRP A 27 16.40 -13.81 -7.70
C TRP A 27 15.87 -13.82 -6.27
N GLU A 28 16.78 -13.84 -5.27
CA GLU A 28 16.39 -13.84 -3.87
C GLU A 28 15.75 -12.52 -3.46
N HIS A 29 16.26 -11.39 -3.95
CA HIS A 29 15.65 -10.07 -3.78
C HIS A 29 14.22 -10.05 -4.31
N GLY A 30 13.99 -10.52 -5.54
CA GLY A 30 12.66 -10.61 -6.13
C GLY A 30 11.71 -11.39 -5.22
N ARG A 31 12.07 -12.62 -4.85
CA ARG A 31 11.27 -13.48 -3.98
C ARG A 31 10.92 -12.83 -2.64
N GLN A 32 11.90 -12.20 -1.97
CA GLN A 32 11.68 -11.55 -0.68
C GLN A 32 10.84 -10.28 -0.80
N ARG A 33 11.07 -9.48 -1.85
CA ARG A 33 10.32 -8.26 -2.14
C ARG A 33 8.85 -8.58 -2.37
N GLU A 34 8.55 -9.60 -3.17
CA GLU A 34 7.17 -10.02 -3.45
C GLU A 34 6.45 -10.47 -2.18
N SER A 35 7.10 -11.26 -1.33
CA SER A 35 6.54 -11.68 -0.04
C SER A 35 6.27 -10.48 0.88
N ALA A 36 7.23 -9.56 1.02
CA ALA A 36 7.05 -8.36 1.85
C ALA A 36 5.94 -7.45 1.32
N LEU A 37 5.83 -7.33 0.01
CA LEU A 37 4.79 -6.53 -0.64
C LEU A 37 3.39 -7.14 -0.47
N ALA A 38 3.27 -8.46 -0.56
CA ALA A 38 2.02 -9.17 -0.27
C ALA A 38 1.57 -8.97 1.19
N GLU A 39 2.51 -9.06 2.13
CA GLU A 39 2.27 -8.78 3.55
C GLU A 39 1.82 -7.33 3.79
N ALA A 40 2.50 -6.36 3.16
CA ALA A 40 2.16 -4.94 3.27
C ALA A 40 0.78 -4.62 2.69
N LEU A 41 0.44 -5.19 1.53
CA LEU A 41 -0.88 -5.06 0.92
C LEU A 41 -1.98 -5.64 1.82
N PHE A 42 -1.75 -6.83 2.38
CA PHE A 42 -2.70 -7.46 3.30
C PHE A 42 -2.91 -6.62 4.56
N ALA A 43 -1.83 -6.17 5.20
CA ALA A 43 -1.90 -5.37 6.40
C ALA A 43 -2.56 -4.00 6.16
N ALA A 44 -2.28 -3.34 5.03
CA ALA A 44 -2.96 -2.10 4.65
C ALA A 44 -4.47 -2.32 4.53
N ALA A 45 -4.91 -3.39 3.87
CA ALA A 45 -6.33 -3.72 3.76
C ALA A 45 -6.99 -3.93 5.15
N GLN A 46 -6.29 -4.60 6.06
CA GLN A 46 -6.77 -4.81 7.43
C GLN A 46 -6.92 -3.52 8.24
N GLU A 47 -6.02 -2.55 8.07
CA GLU A 47 -6.15 -1.21 8.69
C GLU A 47 -7.43 -0.48 8.22
N HIS A 48 -7.93 -0.82 7.02
CA HIS A 48 -9.20 -0.35 6.47
C HIS A 48 -10.39 -1.28 6.76
N GLY A 49 -10.22 -2.30 7.59
CA GLY A 49 -11.28 -3.24 7.96
C GLY A 49 -11.61 -4.29 6.88
N VAL A 50 -10.75 -4.46 5.88
CA VAL A 50 -10.93 -5.42 4.79
C VAL A 50 -10.03 -6.62 4.99
N THR A 51 -10.61 -7.83 4.96
CA THR A 51 -9.84 -9.07 4.91
C THR A 51 -9.70 -9.51 3.45
N LEU A 52 -8.48 -9.74 2.98
CA LEU A 52 -8.24 -10.21 1.61
C LEU A 52 -8.12 -11.74 1.52
N GLN A 53 -8.45 -12.30 0.36
CA GLN A 53 -8.19 -13.70 0.04
C GLN A 53 -6.67 -13.95 0.07
N GLN A 54 -6.27 -15.00 0.78
CA GLN A 54 -4.90 -15.49 0.81
C GLN A 54 -4.78 -16.84 0.08
N PRO A 55 -3.60 -17.16 -0.48
CA PRO A 55 -2.39 -16.34 -0.53
C PRO A 55 -2.50 -15.20 -1.57
N LEU A 56 -1.91 -14.04 -1.26
CA LEU A 56 -1.69 -12.97 -2.24
C LEU A 56 -0.41 -13.29 -3.02
N GLN A 57 -0.56 -13.55 -4.30
CA GLN A 57 0.54 -13.90 -5.20
C GLN A 57 0.52 -13.03 -6.44
N ILE A 58 1.71 -12.76 -6.96
CA ILE A 58 1.90 -12.11 -8.25
C ILE A 58 1.75 -13.16 -9.34
N ASP A 59 0.88 -12.92 -10.31
CA ASP A 59 0.70 -13.81 -11.44
C ASP A 59 1.77 -13.60 -12.54
N SER A 60 1.69 -14.38 -13.62
CA SER A 60 2.64 -14.27 -14.74
C SER A 60 2.60 -12.92 -15.48
N ASN A 61 1.59 -12.08 -15.24
CA ASN A 61 1.51 -10.73 -15.80
C ASN A 61 2.12 -9.67 -14.85
N GLY A 62 2.68 -10.11 -13.72
CA GLY A 62 3.24 -9.20 -12.72
C GLY A 62 2.18 -8.54 -11.85
N GLU A 63 0.99 -9.14 -11.68
CA GLU A 63 -0.12 -8.54 -10.95
C GLU A 63 -0.55 -9.32 -9.72
N PHE A 64 -1.01 -8.58 -8.71
CA PHE A 64 -1.81 -9.14 -7.63
C PHE A 64 -3.27 -9.25 -8.05
N ARG A 65 -3.87 -10.41 -7.80
CA ARG A 65 -5.34 -10.58 -7.76
C ARG A 65 -5.81 -10.23 -6.35
N ILE A 66 -6.39 -9.05 -6.19
CA ILE A 66 -6.86 -8.53 -4.90
C ILE A 66 -8.34 -8.87 -4.80
N VAL A 67 -8.72 -9.65 -3.78
CA VAL A 67 -10.11 -10.08 -3.57
C VAL A 67 -10.45 -9.92 -2.10
N ALA A 68 -11.52 -9.22 -1.78
CA ALA A 68 -12.04 -9.12 -0.43
C ALA A 68 -12.85 -10.36 -0.07
N MET A 69 -12.57 -10.90 1.12
CA MET A 69 -13.32 -12.00 1.71
C MET A 69 -14.70 -11.48 2.18
N PRO A 70 -15.78 -12.23 1.93
CA PRO A 70 -17.07 -12.00 2.57
C PRO A 70 -16.98 -12.00 4.10
N ALA A 71 -17.79 -11.16 4.76
CA ALA A 71 -17.81 -11.05 6.22
C ALA A 71 -18.28 -12.33 6.93
N ASP A 72 -19.06 -13.16 6.25
CA ASP A 72 -19.52 -14.47 6.73
C ASP A 72 -18.47 -15.58 6.55
N GLY A 73 -17.30 -15.26 5.98
CA GLY A 73 -16.22 -16.20 5.71
C GLY A 73 -16.50 -17.16 4.56
N SER A 74 -17.57 -16.95 3.78
CA SER A 74 -17.86 -17.74 2.59
C SER A 74 -16.76 -17.58 1.53
N SER A 75 -16.66 -18.55 0.62
CA SER A 75 -15.62 -18.50 -0.41
C SER A 75 -15.89 -17.34 -1.39
N PRO A 76 -14.89 -16.48 -1.66
CA PRO A 76 -15.04 -15.35 -2.57
C PRO A 76 -15.23 -15.77 -4.03
N ASP A 77 -15.02 -17.04 -4.37
CA ASP A 77 -15.25 -17.57 -5.72
C ASP A 77 -16.73 -17.56 -6.11
N TYR A 78 -17.64 -17.53 -5.13
CA TYR A 78 -19.10 -17.45 -5.34
C TYR A 78 -19.67 -16.05 -5.12
N GLY A 79 -18.83 -15.11 -4.67
CA GLY A 79 -19.19 -13.73 -4.37
C GLY A 79 -18.17 -13.10 -3.44
N CYS A 80 -17.51 -12.03 -3.88
CA CYS A 80 -16.55 -11.31 -3.06
C CYS A 80 -17.23 -10.38 -2.05
N GLY A 81 -16.59 -10.17 -0.89
CA GLY A 81 -16.99 -9.12 0.06
C GLY A 81 -16.70 -7.72 -0.50
N PRO A 82 -17.28 -6.64 0.06
CA PRO A 82 -16.99 -5.29 -0.40
C PRO A 82 -15.61 -4.81 0.06
N PHE A 83 -14.95 -3.98 -0.75
CA PHE A 83 -13.76 -3.23 -0.32
C PHE A 83 -14.09 -2.11 0.68
N GLY A 84 -15.32 -1.59 0.67
CA GLY A 84 -15.66 -0.43 1.48
C GLY A 84 -15.03 0.86 0.94
N GLU A 85 -15.47 2.00 1.47
CA GLU A 85 -15.18 3.32 0.87
C GLU A 85 -13.69 3.69 0.95
N THR A 86 -13.08 3.54 2.12
CA THR A 86 -11.70 3.98 2.37
C THR A 86 -10.66 3.16 1.60
N PHE A 87 -10.83 1.83 1.57
CA PHE A 87 -9.92 0.96 0.83
C PHE A 87 -10.13 1.06 -0.69
N ALA A 88 -11.38 1.18 -1.16
CA ALA A 88 -11.66 1.43 -2.57
C ALA A 88 -11.03 2.74 -3.06
N ASP A 89 -11.12 3.82 -2.27
CA ASP A 89 -10.49 5.11 -2.60
C ASP A 89 -8.96 5.04 -2.54
N LEU A 90 -8.37 4.24 -1.65
CA LEU A 90 -6.93 3.97 -1.65
C LEU A 90 -6.53 3.25 -2.96
N LEU A 91 -7.17 2.11 -3.27
CA LEU A 91 -6.89 1.35 -4.49
C LEU A 91 -7.08 2.19 -5.75
N GLY A 92 -8.15 3.00 -5.80
CA GLY A 92 -8.52 3.83 -6.94
C GLY A 92 -7.47 4.86 -7.36
N LYS A 93 -6.55 5.23 -6.45
CA LYS A 93 -5.42 6.13 -6.74
C LYS A 93 -4.31 5.46 -7.56
N PHE A 94 -4.28 4.12 -7.62
CA PHE A 94 -3.16 3.33 -8.15
C PHE A 94 -3.57 2.38 -9.28
N ARG A 95 -4.20 2.93 -10.33
CA ARG A 95 -4.51 2.28 -11.62
C ARG A 95 -5.00 0.82 -11.51
N PRO A 96 -6.01 0.54 -10.66
CA PRO A 96 -6.55 -0.81 -10.58
C PRO A 96 -7.23 -1.21 -11.90
N ARG A 97 -7.19 -2.49 -12.23
CA ARG A 97 -7.90 -3.08 -13.35
C ARG A 97 -9.10 -3.86 -12.86
N THR A 98 -10.27 -3.49 -13.35
CA THR A 98 -11.54 -4.21 -13.16
C THR A 98 -12.00 -4.71 -14.53
N GLY A 99 -12.65 -5.87 -14.59
CA GLY A 99 -12.83 -6.66 -15.82
C GLY A 99 -13.73 -6.08 -16.91
N ILE A 100 -14.16 -4.82 -16.83
CA ILE A 100 -15.20 -4.30 -17.75
C ILE A 100 -14.83 -2.95 -18.38
N ILE A 101 -14.08 -2.06 -17.73
CA ILE A 101 -13.77 -0.73 -18.30
C ILE A 101 -12.36 -0.29 -17.91
N HIS A 102 -11.57 0.17 -18.90
CA HIS A 102 -10.28 0.81 -18.68
C HIS A 102 -10.51 2.10 -17.86
N LEU A 103 -9.88 2.22 -16.68
CA LEU A 103 -10.01 3.35 -15.74
C LEU A 103 -11.36 3.45 -14.98
N ALA A 104 -12.16 2.38 -14.88
CA ALA A 104 -13.29 2.40 -13.95
C ALA A 104 -12.80 2.64 -12.52
N ARG A 105 -13.34 3.68 -11.87
CA ARG A 105 -13.19 3.90 -10.43
C ARG A 105 -13.61 2.62 -9.73
N ILE A 106 -12.78 2.10 -8.83
CA ILE A 106 -13.21 1.01 -7.95
C ILE A 106 -14.32 1.56 -7.07
N GLU A 107 -15.49 0.93 -7.16
CA GLU A 107 -16.62 1.27 -6.31
C GLU A 107 -16.48 0.56 -4.95
N PRO A 108 -16.96 1.16 -3.84
CA PRO A 108 -16.89 0.54 -2.51
C PRO A 108 -17.51 -0.87 -2.41
N GLN A 109 -18.55 -1.14 -3.21
CA GLN A 109 -19.21 -2.43 -3.33
C GLN A 109 -18.45 -3.45 -4.17
N SER A 110 -17.43 -3.01 -4.92
CA SER A 110 -16.54 -3.93 -5.62
C SER A 110 -15.77 -4.74 -4.58
N GLY A 111 -15.54 -6.01 -4.88
CA GLY A 111 -14.78 -6.89 -3.99
C GLY A 111 -13.58 -7.53 -4.65
N TRP A 112 -13.25 -7.14 -5.88
CA TRP A 112 -12.08 -7.64 -6.56
C TRP A 112 -11.49 -6.61 -7.53
N CYS A 113 -10.18 -6.69 -7.70
CA CYS A 113 -9.46 -6.02 -8.78
C CYS A 113 -8.13 -6.73 -9.07
N ARG A 114 -7.44 -6.27 -10.11
CA ARG A 114 -6.05 -6.60 -10.38
C ARG A 114 -5.20 -5.35 -10.32
N MET A 115 -3.98 -5.47 -9.83
CA MET A 115 -3.05 -4.35 -9.76
C MET A 115 -1.61 -4.81 -10.01
N ASN A 116 -0.88 -4.07 -10.83
CA ASN A 116 0.53 -4.35 -11.08
C ASN A 116 1.33 -4.18 -9.78
N HIS A 117 2.32 -5.02 -9.55
CA HIS A 117 3.09 -4.97 -8.30
C HIS A 117 3.86 -3.66 -8.08
N PHE A 118 4.20 -2.90 -9.13
CA PHE A 118 4.80 -1.58 -8.97
C PHE A 118 3.76 -0.56 -8.49
N ASP A 119 2.53 -0.63 -8.99
CA ASP A 119 1.42 0.21 -8.52
C ASP A 119 1.06 -0.14 -7.06
N VAL A 120 1.07 -1.42 -6.69
CA VAL A 120 0.90 -1.86 -5.29
C VAL A 120 2.02 -1.32 -4.40
N GLU A 121 3.28 -1.39 -4.84
CA GLU A 121 4.41 -0.84 -4.07
C GLU A 121 4.27 0.68 -3.86
N ALA A 122 3.89 1.41 -4.90
CA ALA A 122 3.60 2.83 -4.79
C ALA A 122 2.42 3.12 -3.83
N MET A 123 1.37 2.30 -3.89
CA MET A 123 0.21 2.41 -3.01
C MET A 123 0.59 2.24 -1.54
N VAL A 124 1.28 1.15 -1.20
CA VAL A 124 1.67 0.90 0.21
C VAL A 124 2.68 1.93 0.69
N GLY A 125 3.59 2.43 -0.16
CA GLY A 125 4.48 3.53 0.19
C GLY A 125 3.76 4.85 0.47
N ALA A 126 2.76 5.19 -0.33
CA ALA A 126 1.92 6.36 -0.13
C ALA A 126 1.06 6.25 1.15
N HIS A 127 0.53 5.06 1.43
CA HIS A 127 -0.22 4.76 2.65
C HIS A 127 0.67 4.96 3.89
N ALA A 128 1.90 4.42 3.87
CA ALA A 128 2.87 4.61 4.96
C ALA A 128 3.26 6.08 5.20
N THR A 129 3.31 6.89 4.14
CA THR A 129 3.59 8.33 4.26
C THR A 129 2.40 9.08 4.85
N SER A 130 1.19 8.71 4.46
CA SER A 130 -0.06 9.35 4.92
C SER A 130 -0.44 8.96 6.34
N ALA A 131 -0.04 7.77 6.80
CA ALA A 131 -0.29 7.25 8.14
C ALA A 131 0.61 7.89 9.22
N ARG A 132 1.69 8.60 8.84
CA ARG A 132 2.51 9.35 9.80
C ARG A 132 1.82 10.68 10.13
N PRO A 133 1.43 10.95 11.39
CA PRO A 133 0.96 12.28 11.76
C PRO A 133 2.06 13.30 11.45
N GLN A 134 1.66 14.46 10.89
CA GLN A 134 2.56 15.60 10.65
C GLN A 134 3.18 16.08 11.98
N GLN A 135 4.30 15.48 12.37
CA GLN A 135 5.22 16.08 13.33
C GLN A 135 6.27 16.84 12.49
N HIS A 136 6.39 18.15 12.78
CA HIS A 136 7.19 19.18 12.08
C HIS A 136 6.47 20.01 11.00
N ALA A 137 5.56 20.87 11.46
CA ALA A 137 5.39 22.21 10.91
C ALA A 137 5.26 23.20 12.08
N GLY A 138 6.37 23.43 12.77
CA GLY A 138 6.39 24.24 13.99
C GLY A 138 7.80 24.57 14.42
N ASP A 139 8.63 25.05 13.50
CA ASP A 139 9.83 25.83 13.83
C ASP A 139 10.32 26.55 12.56
N ALA A 140 10.02 27.85 12.50
CA ALA A 140 10.76 28.90 11.77
C ALA A 140 9.85 30.12 11.51
N ARG A 141 9.63 30.93 12.53
CA ARG A 141 9.58 32.39 12.37
C ARG A 141 10.39 33.00 13.50
N VAL A 142 11.69 33.13 13.26
CA VAL A 142 12.47 34.20 13.88
C VAL A 142 12.24 35.39 12.97
N ASP A 143 11.31 36.26 13.34
CA ASP A 143 11.21 37.59 12.77
C ASP A 143 12.39 38.39 13.34
N ASP A 144 13.48 38.48 12.57
CA ASP A 144 14.53 39.47 12.77
C ASP A 144 13.95 40.86 12.47
N ALA A 145 13.47 41.53 13.52
CA ALA A 145 13.23 42.96 13.49
C ALA A 145 14.54 43.69 13.80
N ASP A 146 15.29 44.03 12.75
CA ASP A 146 16.37 45.02 12.79
C ASP A 146 15.81 46.40 12.39
N PRO A 147 15.69 47.37 13.31
CA PRO A 147 15.46 48.76 12.93
C PRO A 147 16.80 49.43 12.59
N SER A 148 17.01 49.65 11.29
CA SER A 148 18.03 50.52 10.72
C SER A 148 18.10 51.92 11.39
N PRO A 149 19.24 52.63 11.24
CA PRO A 149 19.66 53.71 12.12
C PRO A 149 18.95 55.03 11.81
N ALA A 150 18.72 55.83 12.84
CA ALA A 150 18.28 57.22 12.70
C ALA A 150 19.40 58.18 13.16
N ALA A 151 19.81 59.01 12.20
CA ALA A 151 20.51 60.31 12.27
C ALA A 151 21.93 60.38 12.84
#